data_AF-A0A9D4EIN6-F1
#
_entry.id   AF-A0A9D4EIN6-F1
#
_cell.length_a   1.000
_cell.length_b   1.000
_cell.length_c   1.000
_cell.angle_alpha   90.00
_cell.angle_beta   90.00
_cell.angle_gamma   90.00
#
_symmetry.space_group_name_H-M   'P 1'
#
loop_
_entity.id
_entity.type
_entity.pdbx_description
1 polymer ?
#
loop_
_entity_poly.entity_id
_entity_poly.type
_entity_poly.pdbx_seq_one_letter_code
_entity_poly.pdbx_strand_id
1 'polypeptide(L)'
;MISLTIPWNKHVLIVYFSQCRKVTQISELTNSQPTGLERLSVELETVLGEIKTLQISQEASIQSLQRTYKEHREVMIEQMCGNLNTYIDECDNNSVGTSGVNEQYLKEEMCRNVVSIVNEFNNITAKELNEMKDEVISIKGSVTSSIHKCTSLHYDLSQFHEIVQNIGDNKELCLIASIKCKHIIQQALTLLGKSGKAFNVQRKSVHNVRIPSDSHSCNITGICALPDGQVLVADNDNKRVKLLNQHYQVVSHWDVTAKPLGICQITPSEVAVAMNVEVQFITVSQSQLAKGRKLKLQHPCDCIAHHQGDLFIASGTALYKYTLNGKLVCKLYENKSDNYRGKNHGGFILITFVLCTGVF
;
A
#
# COMPACT_ATOMS: atom_id res chain seq x y z
N MET A 1 -14.55 63.72 9.72
CA MET A 1 -15.25 62.81 8.80
C MET A 1 -14.17 62.11 7.96
N ILE A 2 -13.63 60.99 8.45
CA ILE A 2 -12.61 60.19 7.77
C ILE A 2 -13.18 58.78 7.70
N SER A 3 -13.60 58.37 6.51
CA SER A 3 -14.05 57.01 6.21
C SER A 3 -12.82 56.17 5.89
N LEU A 4 -12.48 55.24 6.79
CA LEU A 4 -11.47 54.21 6.56
C LEU A 4 -12.19 52.93 6.15
N THR A 5 -12.24 52.68 4.85
CA THR A 5 -12.75 51.43 4.27
C THR A 5 -11.62 50.39 4.29
N ILE A 6 -11.67 49.48 5.25
CA ILE A 6 -10.79 48.30 5.28
C ILE A 6 -11.44 47.21 4.42
N PRO A 7 -10.75 46.67 3.39
CA PRO A 7 -11.30 45.60 2.57
C PRO A 7 -11.23 44.28 3.34
N TRP A 8 -12.36 43.84 3.87
CA TRP A 8 -12.49 42.49 4.41
C TRP A 8 -12.42 41.49 3.26
N ASN A 9 -11.38 40.67 3.27
CA ASN A 9 -11.20 39.59 2.29
C ASN A 9 -12.33 38.55 2.47
N LYS A 10 -13.18 38.37 1.45
CA LYS A 10 -14.33 37.46 1.46
C LYS A 10 -13.96 36.04 1.90
N HIS A 11 -12.73 35.58 1.65
CA HIS A 11 -12.26 34.27 2.11
C HIS A 11 -12.07 34.16 3.62
N VAL A 12 -11.67 35.24 4.30
CA VAL A 12 -11.52 35.27 5.76
C VAL A 12 -12.89 35.27 6.43
N LEU A 13 -13.88 35.98 5.86
CA LEU A 13 -15.26 35.92 6.33
C LEU A 13 -15.88 34.53 6.12
N ILE A 14 -15.63 33.85 5.00
CA ILE A 14 -16.17 32.51 4.74
C ILE A 14 -15.58 31.46 5.70
N VAL A 15 -14.28 31.54 6.02
CA VAL A 15 -13.64 30.66 7.01
C VAL A 15 -14.14 30.99 8.42
N TYR A 16 -14.27 32.27 8.77
CA TYR A 16 -14.78 32.70 10.08
C TYR A 16 -16.25 32.32 10.27
N PHE A 17 -17.12 32.52 9.26
CA PHE A 17 -18.53 32.09 9.33
C PHE A 17 -18.69 30.56 9.26
N SER A 18 -17.80 29.85 8.56
CA SER A 18 -17.75 28.37 8.59
C SER A 18 -17.37 27.85 9.98
N GLN A 19 -16.39 28.48 10.63
CA GLN A 19 -15.98 28.16 12.00
C GLN A 19 -17.04 28.58 13.02
N CYS A 20 -17.67 29.75 12.89
CA CYS A 20 -18.78 30.17 13.74
C CYS A 20 -20.01 29.27 13.59
N ARG A 21 -20.37 28.84 12.36
CA ARG A 21 -21.50 27.90 12.14
C ARG A 21 -21.22 26.52 12.74
N LYS A 22 -19.96 26.06 12.72
CA LYS A 22 -19.51 24.84 13.42
C LYS A 22 -19.51 25.03 14.94
N VAL A 23 -19.08 26.18 15.44
CA VAL A 23 -19.13 26.52 16.88
C VAL A 23 -20.58 26.65 17.36
N THR A 24 -21.51 27.17 16.55
CA THR A 24 -22.94 27.22 16.89
C THR A 24 -23.56 25.82 16.90
N GLN A 25 -23.27 24.96 15.90
CA GLN A 25 -23.69 23.55 15.89
C GLN A 25 -23.10 22.75 17.06
N ILE A 26 -21.85 23.02 17.45
CA ILE A 26 -21.20 22.40 18.61
C ILE A 26 -21.79 22.95 19.91
N SER A 27 -22.11 24.25 19.99
CA SER A 27 -22.79 24.85 21.14
C SER A 27 -24.20 24.27 21.32
N GLU A 28 -24.90 23.98 20.22
CA GLU A 28 -26.18 23.28 20.21
C GLU A 28 -26.02 21.83 20.68
N LEU A 29 -24.94 21.13 20.28
CA LEU A 29 -24.58 19.78 20.74
C LEU A 29 -24.12 19.72 22.21
N THR A 30 -23.46 20.76 22.73
CA THR A 30 -23.00 20.84 24.14
C THR A 30 -24.08 21.37 25.08
N ASN A 31 -25.01 22.21 24.59
CA ASN A 31 -26.15 22.69 25.37
C ASN A 31 -27.30 21.66 25.41
N SER A 32 -27.29 20.65 24.54
CA SER A 32 -28.28 19.57 24.51
C SER A 32 -27.82 18.31 25.28
N GLN A 33 -27.63 18.40 26.61
CA GLN A 33 -27.51 17.23 27.53
C GLN A 33 -26.39 16.18 27.18
N PRO A 34 -26.13 15.16 28.04
CA PRO A 34 -25.21 14.02 27.76
C PRO A 34 -25.43 13.25 26.44
N THR A 35 -26.43 13.61 25.64
CA THR A 35 -26.92 12.89 24.47
C THR A 35 -25.99 12.92 23.24
N GLY A 36 -25.18 13.97 23.06
CA GLY A 36 -24.31 14.09 21.88
C GLY A 36 -23.16 13.06 21.85
N LEU A 37 -22.53 12.85 23.01
CA LEU A 37 -21.41 11.91 23.16
C LEU A 37 -21.90 10.45 23.16
N GLU A 38 -23.05 10.20 23.78
CA GLU A 38 -23.76 8.91 23.71
C GLU A 38 -24.16 8.58 22.27
N ARG A 39 -24.68 9.56 21.51
CA ARG A 39 -25.03 9.39 20.09
C ARG A 39 -23.82 9.03 19.23
N LEU A 40 -22.68 9.70 19.41
CA LEU A 40 -21.43 9.35 18.72
C LEU A 40 -20.93 7.96 19.09
N SER A 41 -21.04 7.57 20.37
CA SER A 41 -20.69 6.22 20.81
C SER A 41 -21.59 5.17 20.16
N VAL A 42 -22.90 5.41 20.07
CA VAL A 42 -23.85 4.51 19.40
C VAL A 42 -23.55 4.40 17.90
N GLU A 43 -23.23 5.52 17.24
CA GLU A 43 -22.87 5.51 15.83
C GLU A 43 -21.56 4.75 15.56
N LEU A 44 -20.56 4.89 16.41
CA LEU A 44 -19.31 4.13 16.31
C LEU A 44 -19.51 2.62 16.51
N GLU A 45 -20.31 2.22 17.50
CA GLU A 45 -20.67 0.80 17.70
C GLU A 45 -21.48 0.24 16.53
N THR A 46 -22.35 1.06 15.92
CA THR A 46 -23.10 0.69 14.72
C THR A 46 -22.16 0.41 13.55
N VAL A 47 -21.22 1.32 13.27
CA VAL A 47 -20.24 1.12 12.18
C VAL A 47 -19.32 -0.07 12.47
N LEU A 48 -18.93 -0.30 13.73
CA LEU A 48 -18.16 -1.49 14.11
C LEU A 48 -18.95 -2.78 13.86
N GLY A 49 -20.26 -2.78 14.14
CA GLY A 49 -21.17 -3.88 13.82
C GLY A 49 -21.27 -4.15 12.32
N GLU A 50 -21.37 -3.10 11.50
CA GLU A 50 -21.38 -3.20 10.03
C GLU A 50 -20.06 -3.82 9.51
N ILE A 51 -18.91 -3.34 10.01
CA ILE A 51 -17.59 -3.87 9.63
C ILE A 51 -17.46 -5.36 9.97
N LYS A 52 -17.89 -5.77 11.17
CA LYS A 52 -17.88 -7.19 11.58
C LYS A 52 -18.77 -8.05 10.68
N THR A 53 -19.95 -7.53 10.32
CA THR A 53 -20.88 -8.23 9.42
C THR A 53 -20.30 -8.40 8.02
N LEU A 54 -19.66 -7.35 7.48
CA LEU A 54 -18.96 -7.41 6.19
C LEU A 54 -17.80 -8.40 6.21
N GLN A 55 -17.04 -8.47 7.31
CA GLN A 55 -15.96 -9.44 7.45
C GLN A 55 -16.49 -10.88 7.48
N ILE A 56 -17.54 -11.16 8.25
CA ILE A 56 -18.17 -12.49 8.28
C ILE A 56 -18.69 -12.87 6.89
N SER A 57 -19.32 -11.93 6.19
CA SER A 57 -19.76 -12.13 4.81
C SER A 57 -18.59 -12.46 3.88
N GLN A 58 -17.48 -11.73 3.98
CA GLN A 58 -16.29 -11.98 3.18
C GLN A 58 -15.68 -13.36 3.45
N GLU A 59 -15.55 -13.74 4.72
CA GLU A 59 -15.04 -15.05 5.13
C GLU A 59 -15.95 -16.18 4.63
N ALA A 60 -17.27 -16.00 4.69
CA ALA A 60 -18.25 -16.94 4.16
C ALA A 60 -18.13 -17.10 2.64
N SER A 61 -18.00 -15.99 1.88
CA SER A 61 -17.79 -16.04 0.43
C SER A 61 -16.49 -16.76 0.08
N ILE A 62 -15.38 -16.49 0.79
CA ILE A 62 -14.09 -17.17 0.61
C ILE A 62 -14.17 -18.68 0.92
N GLN A 63 -14.97 -19.09 1.90
CA GLN A 63 -15.16 -20.51 2.20
C GLN A 63 -16.05 -21.20 1.17
N SER A 64 -17.10 -20.53 0.68
CA SER A 64 -18.03 -21.04 -0.35
C SER A 64 -17.27 -21.37 -1.64
N LEU A 65 -16.62 -20.37 -2.22
CA LEU A 65 -15.17 -20.42 -2.30
C LEU A 65 -14.43 -21.69 -2.71
N GLN A 66 -13.58 -22.00 -1.76
CA GLN A 66 -12.75 -23.17 -1.66
C GLN A 66 -13.58 -24.46 -1.75
N ARG A 67 -14.83 -24.46 -1.28
CA ARG A 67 -15.73 -25.61 -1.40
C ARG A 67 -16.10 -25.87 -2.86
N THR A 68 -16.60 -24.86 -3.58
CA THR A 68 -16.98 -24.98 -4.99
C THR A 68 -15.78 -25.39 -5.86
N TYR A 69 -14.60 -24.80 -5.63
CA TYR A 69 -13.38 -25.19 -6.34
C TYR A 69 -12.99 -26.65 -6.05
N LYS A 70 -13.12 -27.10 -4.80
CA LYS A 70 -12.81 -28.48 -4.41
C LYS A 70 -13.79 -29.46 -5.07
N GLU A 71 -15.09 -29.19 -5.03
CA GLU A 71 -16.13 -30.02 -5.63
C GLU A 71 -15.94 -30.15 -7.15
N HIS A 72 -15.73 -29.03 -7.86
CA HIS A 72 -15.47 -29.06 -9.30
C HIS A 72 -14.18 -29.82 -9.65
N ARG A 73 -13.12 -29.68 -8.85
CA ARG A 73 -11.88 -30.42 -9.04
C ARG A 73 -12.08 -31.92 -8.87
N GLU A 74 -12.88 -32.34 -7.89
CA GLU A 74 -13.20 -33.75 -7.65
C GLU A 74 -14.01 -34.34 -8.82
N VAL A 75 -15.05 -33.64 -9.28
CA VAL A 75 -15.84 -34.05 -10.46
C VAL A 75 -14.98 -34.16 -11.72
N MET A 76 -14.07 -33.21 -11.95
CA MET A 76 -13.16 -33.26 -13.10
C MET A 76 -12.23 -34.48 -13.04
N ILE A 77 -11.68 -34.77 -11.85
CA ILE A 77 -10.81 -35.95 -11.66
C ILE A 77 -11.60 -37.23 -11.94
N GLU A 78 -12.82 -37.35 -11.43
CA GLU A 78 -13.69 -38.51 -11.67
C GLU A 78 -13.99 -38.69 -13.16
N GLN A 79 -14.34 -37.63 -13.88
CA GLN A 79 -14.60 -37.67 -15.33
C GLN A 79 -13.34 -38.06 -16.13
N MET A 80 -12.18 -37.49 -15.79
CA MET A 80 -10.91 -37.83 -16.44
C MET A 80 -10.53 -39.30 -16.21
N CYS A 81 -10.68 -39.79 -14.99
CA CYS A 81 -10.44 -41.20 -14.66
C CYS A 81 -11.43 -42.13 -15.37
N GLY A 82 -12.71 -41.77 -15.43
CA GLY A 82 -13.74 -42.53 -16.15
C GLY A 82 -13.39 -42.70 -17.63
N ASN A 83 -13.07 -41.60 -18.31
CA ASN A 83 -12.70 -41.64 -19.73
C ASN A 83 -11.40 -42.43 -19.98
N LEU A 84 -10.44 -42.35 -19.05
CA LEU A 84 -9.21 -43.12 -19.15
C LEU A 84 -9.48 -44.63 -19.02
N ASN A 85 -10.35 -45.03 -18.09
CA ASN A 85 -10.72 -46.43 -17.89
C ASN A 85 -11.48 -46.98 -19.11
N THR A 86 -12.44 -46.23 -19.66
CA THR A 86 -13.14 -46.63 -20.89
C THR A 86 -12.18 -46.87 -22.05
N TYR A 87 -11.18 -46.00 -22.21
CA TYR A 87 -10.15 -46.20 -23.23
C TYR A 87 -9.31 -47.46 -23.00
N ILE A 88 -8.92 -47.74 -21.75
CA ILE A 88 -8.18 -48.95 -21.40
C ILE A 88 -9.01 -50.19 -21.75
N ASP A 89 -10.29 -50.20 -21.37
CA ASP A 89 -11.21 -51.30 -21.69
C ASP A 89 -11.38 -51.49 -23.20
N GLU A 90 -11.46 -50.41 -23.98
CA GLU A 90 -11.52 -50.45 -25.45
C GLU A 90 -10.23 -50.98 -26.08
N CYS A 91 -9.08 -50.66 -25.51
CA CYS A 91 -7.79 -51.19 -25.96
C CYS A 91 -7.68 -52.70 -25.68
N ASP A 92 -8.08 -53.14 -24.49
CA ASP A 92 -8.01 -54.54 -24.08
C ASP A 92 -8.94 -55.41 -24.95
N ASN A 93 -10.16 -54.93 -25.23
CA ASN A 93 -11.15 -55.64 -26.05
C ASN A 93 -10.78 -55.72 -27.55
N ASN A 94 -10.01 -54.76 -28.08
CA ASN A 94 -9.62 -54.71 -29.50
C ASN A 94 -8.23 -55.31 -29.81
N SER A 95 -7.52 -55.81 -28.79
CA SER A 95 -6.17 -56.37 -28.90
C SER A 95 -6.06 -57.68 -29.70
N VAL A 96 -7.18 -58.27 -30.13
CA VAL A 96 -7.21 -59.47 -30.97
C VAL A 96 -7.21 -59.09 -32.46
N GLY A 97 -6.06 -58.65 -32.97
CA GLY A 97 -5.72 -58.76 -34.41
C GLY A 97 -5.87 -57.52 -35.31
N THR A 98 -5.85 -56.29 -34.78
CA THR A 98 -5.94 -55.08 -35.63
C THR A 98 -4.59 -54.40 -35.89
N SER A 99 -4.39 -53.95 -37.14
CA SER A 99 -3.20 -53.26 -37.64
C SER A 99 -2.98 -51.91 -36.93
N GLY A 100 -1.72 -51.53 -36.67
CA GLY A 100 -1.30 -50.35 -35.89
C GLY A 100 -1.80 -48.96 -36.33
N VAL A 101 -2.64 -48.86 -37.36
CA VAL A 101 -3.33 -47.61 -37.75
C VAL A 101 -4.42 -47.22 -36.74
N ASN A 102 -5.06 -48.18 -36.07
CA ASN A 102 -6.13 -47.90 -35.10
C ASN A 102 -5.60 -47.32 -33.77
N GLU A 103 -4.41 -47.70 -33.32
CA GLU A 103 -3.86 -47.25 -32.03
C GLU A 103 -3.54 -45.76 -32.03
N GLN A 104 -3.03 -45.23 -33.14
CA GLN A 104 -2.71 -43.80 -33.25
C GLN A 104 -3.97 -42.93 -33.30
N TYR A 105 -5.00 -43.37 -34.01
CA TYR A 105 -6.30 -42.69 -34.05
C TYR A 105 -6.91 -42.61 -32.63
N LEU A 106 -6.88 -43.71 -31.89
CA LEU A 106 -7.42 -43.78 -30.52
C LEU A 106 -6.67 -42.84 -29.56
N LYS A 107 -5.33 -42.77 -29.65
CA LYS A 107 -4.52 -41.83 -28.86
C LYS A 107 -4.82 -40.37 -29.18
N GLU A 108 -5.00 -40.03 -30.45
CA GLU A 108 -5.37 -38.68 -30.86
C GLU A 108 -6.76 -38.30 -30.36
N GLU A 109 -7.72 -39.23 -30.40
CA GLU A 109 -9.07 -39.01 -29.89
C GLU A 109 -9.10 -38.81 -28.36
N MET A 110 -8.32 -39.59 -27.60
CA MET A 110 -8.12 -39.34 -26.17
C MET A 110 -7.54 -37.95 -25.91
N CYS A 111 -6.49 -37.56 -26.64
CA CYS A 111 -5.85 -36.27 -26.45
C CYS A 111 -6.85 -35.14 -26.71
N ARG A 112 -7.69 -35.27 -27.75
CA ARG A 112 -8.78 -34.32 -28.02
C ARG A 112 -9.79 -34.26 -26.88
N ASN A 113 -10.21 -35.41 -26.35
CA ASN A 113 -11.17 -35.47 -25.25
C ASN A 113 -10.62 -34.86 -23.95
N VAL A 114 -9.37 -35.18 -23.59
CA VAL A 114 -8.69 -34.59 -22.42
C VAL A 114 -8.54 -33.09 -22.57
N VAL A 115 -8.09 -32.60 -23.75
CA VAL A 115 -7.96 -31.17 -24.01
C VAL A 115 -9.32 -30.46 -23.94
N SER A 116 -10.40 -31.08 -24.45
CA SER A 116 -11.75 -30.53 -24.36
C SER A 116 -12.20 -30.35 -22.90
N ILE A 117 -12.01 -31.37 -22.07
CA ILE A 117 -12.38 -31.35 -20.64
C ILE A 117 -11.58 -30.30 -19.88
N VAL A 118 -10.27 -30.21 -20.13
CA VAL A 118 -9.40 -29.20 -19.51
C VAL A 118 -9.84 -27.78 -19.92
N ASN A 119 -10.21 -27.57 -21.18
CA ASN A 119 -10.68 -26.26 -21.65
C ASN A 119 -12.03 -25.88 -21.03
N GLU A 120 -12.96 -26.83 -20.91
CA GLU A 120 -14.25 -26.60 -20.24
C GLU A 120 -14.06 -26.25 -18.76
N PHE A 121 -13.19 -26.98 -18.06
CA PHE A 121 -12.84 -26.68 -16.67
C PHE A 121 -12.21 -25.28 -16.51
N ASN A 122 -11.27 -24.92 -17.39
CA ASN A 122 -10.65 -23.59 -17.39
C ASN A 122 -11.69 -22.48 -17.61
N ASN A 123 -12.66 -22.70 -18.48
CA ASN A 123 -13.72 -21.72 -18.76
C ASN A 123 -14.69 -21.55 -17.57
N ILE A 124 -15.10 -22.66 -16.93
CA ILE A 124 -15.94 -22.61 -15.72
C ILE A 124 -15.21 -21.90 -14.58
N THR A 125 -13.95 -22.30 -14.33
CA THR A 125 -13.10 -21.68 -13.29
C THR A 125 -12.91 -20.19 -13.55
N ALA A 126 -12.69 -19.77 -14.80
CA ALA A 126 -12.54 -18.36 -15.15
C ALA A 126 -13.83 -17.57 -14.95
N LYS A 127 -15.00 -18.13 -15.30
CA LYS A 127 -16.29 -17.47 -15.11
C LYS A 127 -16.60 -17.26 -13.63
N GLU A 128 -16.52 -18.33 -12.83
CA GLU A 128 -16.72 -18.26 -11.39
C GLU A 128 -15.72 -17.28 -10.77
N LEU A 129 -14.44 -17.34 -11.16
CA LEU A 129 -13.40 -16.45 -10.63
C LEU A 129 -13.70 -14.97 -10.90
N ASN A 130 -14.27 -14.66 -12.07
CA ASN A 130 -14.68 -13.30 -12.40
C ASN A 130 -15.89 -12.86 -11.57
N GLU A 131 -16.92 -13.69 -11.43
CA GLU A 131 -18.12 -13.36 -10.64
C GLU A 131 -17.76 -13.06 -9.18
N MET A 132 -16.88 -13.85 -8.54
CA MET A 132 -16.48 -13.54 -7.17
C MET A 132 -15.39 -12.47 -7.06
N LYS A 133 -14.59 -12.24 -8.11
CA LYS A 133 -13.73 -11.06 -8.15
C LYS A 133 -14.58 -9.78 -8.07
N ASP A 134 -15.73 -9.76 -8.75
CA ASP A 134 -16.66 -8.63 -8.69
C ASP A 134 -17.31 -8.51 -7.30
N GLU A 135 -17.69 -9.62 -6.67
CA GLU A 135 -18.19 -9.63 -5.28
C GLU A 135 -17.13 -9.11 -4.29
N VAL A 136 -15.88 -9.56 -4.40
CA VAL A 136 -14.77 -9.10 -3.56
C VAL A 136 -14.47 -7.62 -3.79
N ILE A 137 -14.55 -7.14 -5.03
CA ILE A 137 -14.41 -5.71 -5.35
C ILE A 137 -15.54 -4.91 -4.68
N SER A 138 -16.78 -5.40 -4.73
CA SER A 138 -17.94 -4.77 -4.09
C SER A 138 -17.78 -4.70 -2.56
N ILE A 139 -17.37 -5.81 -1.93
CA ILE A 139 -17.09 -5.86 -0.49
C ILE A 139 -15.96 -4.89 -0.13
N LYS A 140 -14.87 -4.86 -0.92
CA LYS A 140 -13.75 -3.94 -0.71
C LYS A 140 -14.19 -2.48 -0.81
N GLY A 141 -15.05 -2.15 -1.78
CA GLY A 141 -15.64 -0.82 -1.90
C GLY A 141 -16.46 -0.42 -0.67
N SER A 142 -17.30 -1.35 -0.19
CA SER A 142 -18.12 -1.14 1.01
C SER A 142 -17.28 -0.94 2.27
N VAL A 143 -16.27 -1.80 2.49
CA VAL A 143 -15.32 -1.67 3.61
C VAL A 143 -14.56 -0.35 3.54
N THR A 144 -14.09 0.05 2.35
CA THR A 144 -13.38 1.33 2.15
C THR A 144 -14.28 2.52 2.51
N SER A 145 -15.56 2.47 2.13
CA SER A 145 -16.55 3.50 2.50
C SER A 145 -16.75 3.58 4.02
N SER A 146 -16.93 2.45 4.70
CA SER A 146 -17.05 2.41 6.16
C SER A 146 -15.80 2.93 6.88
N ILE A 147 -14.60 2.62 6.38
CA ILE A 147 -13.33 3.17 6.91
C ILE A 147 -13.29 4.68 6.73
N HIS A 148 -13.70 5.19 5.57
CA HIS A 148 -13.74 6.63 5.32
C HIS A 148 -14.68 7.32 6.30
N LYS A 149 -15.84 6.72 6.58
CA LYS A 149 -16.78 7.20 7.61
C LYS A 149 -16.14 7.22 9.00
N CYS A 150 -15.46 6.14 9.42
CA CYS A 150 -14.72 6.09 10.68
C CYS A 150 -13.61 7.14 10.77
N THR A 151 -12.88 7.36 9.68
CA THR A 151 -11.76 8.32 9.63
C THR A 151 -12.27 9.76 9.75
N SER A 152 -13.38 10.08 9.07
CA SER A 152 -14.07 11.37 9.22
C SER A 152 -14.53 11.58 10.66
N LEU A 153 -15.19 10.58 11.27
CA LEU A 153 -15.62 10.63 12.67
C LEU A 153 -14.43 10.82 13.62
N HIS A 154 -13.30 10.15 13.36
CA HIS A 154 -12.09 10.34 14.16
C HIS A 154 -11.51 11.74 14.04
N TYR A 155 -11.51 12.31 12.83
CA TYR A 155 -11.06 13.67 12.61
C TYR A 155 -11.94 14.69 13.33
N ASP A 156 -13.26 14.52 13.26
CA ASP A 156 -14.23 15.36 13.98
C ASP A 156 -14.04 15.23 15.51
N LEU A 157 -13.84 14.02 16.02
CA LEU A 157 -13.52 13.76 17.44
C LEU A 157 -12.18 14.36 17.87
N SER A 158 -11.19 14.37 16.99
CA SER A 158 -9.86 14.95 17.27
C SER A 158 -9.94 16.47 17.37
N GLN A 159 -10.67 17.12 16.46
CA GLN A 159 -10.96 18.56 16.57
C GLN A 159 -11.79 18.88 17.81
N PHE A 160 -12.77 18.04 18.16
CA PHE A 160 -13.53 18.19 19.40
C PHE A 160 -12.63 18.07 20.64
N HIS A 161 -11.67 17.13 20.65
CA HIS A 161 -10.71 16.97 21.73
C HIS A 161 -9.82 18.22 21.91
N GLU A 162 -9.33 18.81 20.82
CA GLU A 162 -8.56 20.06 20.84
C GLU A 162 -9.39 21.23 21.42
N ILE A 163 -10.68 21.31 21.07
CA ILE A 163 -11.60 22.32 21.60
C ILE A 163 -11.87 22.09 23.09
N VAL A 164 -12.15 20.86 23.53
CA VAL A 164 -12.49 20.59 24.94
C VAL A 164 -11.28 20.67 25.86
N GLN A 165 -10.07 20.41 25.39
CA GLN A 165 -8.85 20.69 26.16
C GLN A 165 -8.77 22.17 26.60
N ASN A 166 -9.42 23.08 25.87
CA ASN A 166 -9.48 24.50 26.18
C ASN A 166 -10.65 24.93 27.11
N ILE A 167 -11.65 24.07 27.38
CA ILE A 167 -12.91 24.47 28.07
C ILE A 167 -12.98 23.98 29.55
N GLY A 168 -11.87 23.54 30.13
CA GLY A 168 -11.71 23.52 31.60
C GLY A 168 -12.28 22.32 32.36
N ASP A 169 -13.55 21.94 32.19
CA ASP A 169 -14.23 21.12 33.22
C ASP A 169 -14.69 19.70 32.79
N ASN A 170 -14.36 19.23 31.58
CA ASN A 170 -14.81 17.91 31.10
C ASN A 170 -13.71 17.04 30.46
N LYS A 171 -12.49 17.14 31.01
CA LYS A 171 -11.30 16.43 30.52
C LYS A 171 -11.46 14.90 30.57
N GLU A 172 -12.18 14.37 31.56
CA GLU A 172 -12.33 12.93 31.78
C GLU A 172 -13.22 12.26 30.71
N LEU A 173 -14.37 12.85 30.38
CA LEU A 173 -15.25 12.35 29.31
C LEU A 173 -14.58 12.40 27.93
N CYS A 174 -13.80 13.45 27.65
CA CYS A 174 -13.04 13.55 26.40
C CYS A 174 -11.89 12.55 26.31
N LEU A 175 -11.24 12.25 27.43
CA LEU A 175 -10.23 11.21 27.49
C LEU A 175 -10.85 9.83 27.24
N ILE A 176 -12.00 9.51 27.85
CA ILE A 176 -12.73 8.26 27.64
C ILE A 176 -13.16 8.10 26.18
N ALA A 177 -13.72 9.16 25.55
CA ALA A 177 -14.11 9.14 24.15
C ALA A 177 -12.92 8.93 23.21
N SER A 178 -11.79 9.59 23.47
CA SER A 178 -10.55 9.43 22.70
C SER A 178 -9.97 8.01 22.84
N ILE A 179 -9.96 7.44 24.04
CA ILE A 179 -9.52 6.06 24.29
C ILE A 179 -10.41 5.06 23.55
N LYS A 180 -11.74 5.21 23.64
CA LYS A 180 -12.69 4.34 22.92
C LYS A 180 -12.52 4.45 21.41
N CYS A 181 -12.43 5.66 20.87
CA CYS A 181 -12.22 5.87 19.44
C CYS A 181 -10.89 5.26 18.95
N LYS A 182 -9.80 5.48 19.70
CA LYS A 182 -8.50 4.86 19.41
C LYS A 182 -8.57 3.34 19.46
N HIS A 183 -9.30 2.77 20.42
CA HIS A 183 -9.50 1.32 20.51
C HIS A 183 -10.28 0.77 19.32
N ILE A 184 -11.35 1.43 18.89
CA ILE A 184 -12.16 1.05 17.72
C ILE A 184 -11.33 1.14 16.44
N ILE A 185 -10.56 2.22 16.26
CA ILE A 185 -9.65 2.36 15.12
C ILE A 185 -8.58 1.29 15.15
N GLN A 186 -7.99 0.99 16.31
CA GLN A 186 -7.02 -0.09 16.43
C GLN A 186 -7.65 -1.45 16.12
N GLN A 187 -8.88 -1.71 16.56
CA GLN A 187 -9.60 -2.94 16.21
C GLN A 187 -9.87 -2.99 14.70
N ALA A 188 -10.40 -1.93 14.09
CA ALA A 188 -10.63 -1.84 12.66
C ALA A 188 -9.33 -2.02 11.86
N LEU A 189 -8.26 -1.33 12.23
CA LEU A 189 -6.92 -1.49 11.66
C LEU A 189 -6.35 -2.89 11.90
N THR A 190 -6.69 -3.56 13.00
CA THR A 190 -6.28 -4.96 13.25
C THR A 190 -7.10 -5.92 12.40
N LEU A 191 -8.39 -5.67 12.19
CA LEU A 191 -9.24 -6.45 11.30
C LEU A 191 -8.78 -6.30 9.84
N LEU A 192 -8.39 -5.09 9.42
CA LEU A 192 -7.82 -4.81 8.10
C LEU A 192 -6.37 -5.30 7.97
N GLY A 193 -5.59 -5.13 9.04
CA GLY A 193 -4.15 -5.37 9.13
C GLY A 193 -3.77 -6.80 9.52
N LYS A 194 -4.72 -7.65 9.91
CA LYS A 194 -4.50 -9.11 10.00
C LYS A 194 -4.20 -9.76 8.63
N SER A 195 -4.30 -9.00 7.54
CA SER A 195 -3.80 -9.39 6.22
C SER A 195 -2.38 -8.92 5.92
N GLY A 196 -1.70 -8.25 6.86
CA GLY A 196 -0.25 -8.05 6.79
C GLY A 196 0.43 -9.41 6.91
N LYS A 197 0.41 -10.20 5.83
CA LYS A 197 1.11 -11.47 5.74
C LYS A 197 2.52 -11.20 6.20
N ALA A 198 2.90 -11.77 7.34
CA ALA A 198 4.30 -11.81 7.72
C ALA A 198 5.03 -12.50 6.56
N PHE A 199 5.82 -11.72 5.82
CA PHE A 199 6.58 -12.26 4.71
C PHE A 199 7.73 -13.05 5.31
N ASN A 200 7.62 -14.38 5.25
CA ASN A 200 8.75 -15.24 5.57
C ASN A 200 9.80 -15.09 4.47
N VAL A 201 11.01 -14.67 4.86
CA VAL A 201 12.15 -14.61 3.95
C VAL A 201 12.46 -16.04 3.49
N GLN A 202 12.13 -16.35 2.23
CA GLN A 202 12.33 -17.71 1.70
C GLN A 202 13.79 -17.98 1.33
N ARG A 203 14.52 -16.97 0.87
CA ARG A 203 15.90 -17.10 0.41
C ARG A 203 16.73 -15.89 0.80
N LYS A 204 17.96 -16.15 1.23
CA LYS A 204 18.98 -15.13 1.48
C LYS A 204 20.19 -15.40 0.58
N SER A 205 20.69 -14.37 -0.08
CA SER A 205 21.90 -14.42 -0.90
C SER A 205 22.73 -13.17 -0.64
N VAL A 206 24.04 -13.28 -0.85
CA VAL A 206 24.99 -12.17 -0.72
C VAL A 206 25.58 -11.92 -2.11
N HIS A 207 25.52 -10.66 -2.54
CA HIS A 207 26.02 -10.22 -3.85
C HIS A 207 27.05 -9.12 -3.66
N ASN A 208 28.17 -9.21 -4.39
CA ASN A 208 29.20 -8.18 -4.35
C ASN A 208 28.79 -7.03 -5.28
N VAL A 209 28.64 -5.84 -4.71
CA VAL A 209 28.28 -4.61 -5.44
C VAL A 209 29.46 -3.64 -5.57
N ARG A 210 30.67 -4.10 -5.22
CA ARG A 210 31.90 -3.31 -5.35
C ARG A 210 32.36 -3.24 -6.80
N ILE A 211 32.80 -2.07 -7.22
CA ILE A 211 33.48 -1.84 -8.50
C ILE A 211 34.95 -1.45 -8.26
N PRO A 212 35.85 -1.63 -9.24
CA PRO A 212 37.28 -1.38 -9.05
C PRO A 212 37.62 0.05 -8.60
N SER A 213 36.80 1.03 -8.97
CA SER A 213 36.98 2.44 -8.63
C SER A 213 36.41 2.83 -7.26
N ASP A 214 35.90 1.89 -6.45
CA ASP A 214 35.39 2.18 -5.10
C ASP A 214 36.56 2.34 -4.11
N SER A 215 36.65 3.54 -3.52
CA SER A 215 37.66 3.88 -2.52
C SER A 215 37.26 3.49 -1.10
N HIS A 216 35.97 3.25 -0.84
CA HIS A 216 35.43 2.91 0.48
C HIS A 216 34.60 1.63 0.44
N SER A 217 34.31 1.07 1.62
CA SER A 217 33.33 -0.01 1.76
C SER A 217 31.97 0.43 1.24
N CYS A 218 31.26 -0.47 0.55
CA CYS A 218 29.92 -0.18 0.04
C CYS A 218 28.91 -0.09 1.20
N ASN A 219 28.44 1.11 1.49
CA ASN A 219 27.44 1.37 2.52
C ASN A 219 26.10 1.67 1.84
N ILE A 220 25.29 0.62 1.66
CA ILE A 220 24.05 0.70 0.89
C ILE A 220 22.93 1.24 1.78
N THR A 221 22.45 2.46 1.48
CA THR A 221 21.40 3.13 2.27
C THR A 221 20.04 3.12 1.58
N GLY A 222 19.98 2.79 0.30
CA GLY A 222 18.74 2.72 -0.46
C GLY A 222 18.81 1.69 -1.57
N ILE A 223 17.66 1.07 -1.87
CA ILE A 223 17.48 0.09 -2.93
C ILE A 223 16.17 0.38 -3.67
N CYS A 224 16.17 0.21 -4.99
CA CYS A 224 14.98 0.36 -5.82
C CYS A 224 14.98 -0.70 -6.92
N ALA A 225 13.99 -1.59 -6.92
CA ALA A 225 13.77 -2.53 -8.01
C ALA A 225 13.05 -1.84 -9.18
N LEU A 226 13.44 -2.16 -10.41
CA LEU A 226 12.81 -1.69 -11.63
C LEU A 226 11.92 -2.79 -12.24
N PRO A 227 10.95 -2.44 -13.11
CA PRO A 227 9.98 -3.39 -13.67
C PRO A 227 10.62 -4.46 -14.56
N ASP A 228 11.78 -4.18 -15.13
CA ASP A 228 12.57 -5.11 -15.93
C ASP A 228 13.47 -6.03 -15.08
N GLY A 229 13.33 -5.98 -13.75
CA GLY A 229 14.11 -6.78 -12.81
C GLY A 229 15.52 -6.26 -12.54
N GLN A 230 15.92 -5.12 -13.12
CA GLN A 230 17.12 -4.42 -12.70
C GLN A 230 16.94 -3.81 -11.31
N VAL A 231 18.05 -3.53 -10.63
CA VAL A 231 18.04 -2.97 -9.28
C VAL A 231 19.02 -1.82 -9.19
N LEU A 232 18.58 -0.70 -8.64
CA LEU A 232 19.47 0.40 -8.27
C LEU A 232 19.79 0.35 -6.79
N VAL A 233 21.04 0.69 -6.44
CA VAL A 233 21.47 0.86 -5.05
C VAL A 233 22.17 2.20 -4.86
N ALA A 234 21.89 2.83 -3.72
CA ALA A 234 22.55 4.05 -3.25
C ALA A 234 23.74 3.67 -2.35
N ASP A 235 24.96 3.84 -2.85
CA ASP A 235 26.21 3.59 -2.12
C ASP A 235 26.71 4.90 -1.50
N ASN A 236 26.44 5.06 -0.19
CA ASN A 236 26.62 6.29 0.55
C ASN A 236 28.07 6.75 0.61
N ASP A 237 28.98 5.85 1.01
CA ASP A 237 30.37 6.18 1.29
C ASP A 237 31.21 6.31 0.02
N ASN A 238 30.81 5.65 -1.07
CA ASN A 238 31.40 5.87 -2.39
C ASN A 238 30.72 7.00 -3.20
N LYS A 239 29.67 7.65 -2.66
CA LYS A 239 28.88 8.69 -3.35
C LYS A 239 28.42 8.27 -4.75
N ARG A 240 27.85 7.07 -4.84
CA ARG A 240 27.46 6.46 -6.12
C ARG A 240 26.05 5.93 -6.10
N VAL A 241 25.42 5.96 -7.27
CA VAL A 241 24.25 5.13 -7.57
C VAL A 241 24.71 4.05 -8.53
N LYS A 242 24.47 2.79 -8.20
CA LYS A 242 24.89 1.64 -9.01
C LYS A 242 23.66 0.94 -9.57
N LEU A 243 23.70 0.60 -10.85
CA LEU A 243 22.70 -0.21 -11.52
C LEU A 243 23.16 -1.65 -11.61
N LEU A 244 22.33 -2.56 -11.13
CA LEU A 244 22.55 -3.98 -11.14
C LEU A 244 21.59 -4.63 -12.14
N ASN A 245 22.07 -5.65 -12.86
CA ASN A 245 21.21 -6.49 -13.69
C ASN A 245 20.37 -7.47 -12.84
N GLN A 246 19.56 -8.29 -13.50
CA GLN A 246 18.71 -9.33 -12.87
C GLN A 246 19.52 -10.41 -12.10
N HIS A 247 20.83 -10.49 -12.33
CA HIS A 247 21.76 -11.36 -11.61
C HIS A 247 22.51 -10.64 -10.49
N TYR A 248 22.10 -9.42 -10.15
CA TYR A 248 22.68 -8.56 -9.13
C TYR A 248 24.16 -8.19 -9.39
N GLN A 249 24.58 -8.16 -10.66
CA GLN A 249 25.90 -7.71 -11.07
C GLN A 249 25.84 -6.24 -11.47
N VAL A 250 26.82 -5.43 -11.05
CA VAL A 250 26.88 -4.01 -11.40
C VAL A 250 27.18 -3.84 -12.88
N VAL A 251 26.27 -3.24 -13.64
CA VAL A 251 26.38 -3.01 -15.09
C VAL A 251 26.62 -1.55 -15.45
N SER A 252 26.25 -0.62 -14.57
CA SER A 252 26.52 0.81 -14.73
C SER A 252 26.56 1.50 -13.36
N HIS A 253 27.15 2.69 -13.29
CA HIS A 253 27.16 3.50 -12.09
C HIS A 253 27.17 4.98 -12.46
N TRP A 254 26.74 5.81 -11.51
CA TRP A 254 26.73 7.25 -11.63
C TRP A 254 27.30 7.89 -10.36
N ASP A 255 28.30 8.75 -10.54
CA ASP A 255 28.90 9.53 -9.45
C ASP A 255 27.99 10.71 -9.09
N VAL A 256 27.56 10.77 -7.84
CA VAL A 256 26.73 11.86 -7.33
C VAL A 256 27.56 12.83 -6.51
N THR A 257 27.11 14.09 -6.46
CA THR A 257 27.85 15.18 -5.81
C THR A 257 27.82 15.10 -4.27
N ALA A 258 26.84 14.42 -3.72
CA ALA A 258 26.64 14.24 -2.28
C ALA A 258 26.32 12.78 -1.96
N LYS A 259 26.38 12.43 -0.67
CA LYS A 259 26.06 11.08 -0.20
C LYS A 259 24.59 10.74 -0.53
N PRO A 260 24.31 9.72 -1.34
CA PRO A 260 22.94 9.27 -1.57
C PRO A 260 22.44 8.55 -0.30
N LEU A 261 21.19 8.82 0.08
CA LEU A 261 20.60 8.36 1.34
C LEU A 261 19.40 7.44 1.12
N GLY A 262 18.58 7.73 0.10
CA GLY A 262 17.46 6.89 -0.31
C GLY A 262 17.22 6.95 -1.81
N ILE A 263 16.48 5.99 -2.35
CA ILE A 263 16.13 5.93 -3.76
C ILE A 263 14.71 5.38 -3.91
N CYS A 264 13.94 5.95 -4.84
CA CYS A 264 12.63 5.44 -5.18
C CYS A 264 12.37 5.55 -6.69
N GLN A 265 11.46 4.70 -7.18
CA GLN A 265 11.02 4.74 -8.56
C GLN A 265 9.96 5.82 -8.77
N ILE A 266 10.13 6.64 -9.81
CA ILE A 266 9.12 7.62 -10.24
C ILE A 266 8.33 7.08 -11.43
N THR A 267 9.04 6.59 -12.44
CA THR A 267 8.47 5.94 -13.63
C THR A 267 9.29 4.69 -13.96
N PRO A 268 8.88 3.85 -14.94
CA PRO A 268 9.69 2.70 -15.38
C PRO A 268 11.14 3.04 -15.75
N SER A 269 11.41 4.27 -16.19
CA SER A 269 12.72 4.72 -16.66
C SER A 269 13.28 5.92 -15.89
N GLU A 270 12.65 6.35 -14.80
CA GLU A 270 13.12 7.48 -13.98
C GLU A 270 13.04 7.14 -12.49
N VAL A 271 14.13 7.43 -11.79
CA VAL A 271 14.24 7.26 -10.34
C VAL A 271 14.65 8.57 -9.67
N ALA A 272 14.23 8.75 -8.43
CA ALA A 272 14.62 9.88 -7.60
C ALA A 272 15.55 9.41 -6.48
N VAL A 273 16.63 10.14 -6.28
CA VAL A 273 17.67 9.85 -5.29
C VAL A 273 17.69 10.97 -4.27
N ALA A 274 17.38 10.63 -3.02
CA ALA A 274 17.52 11.50 -1.87
C ALA A 274 19.00 11.74 -1.56
N MET A 275 19.36 13.01 -1.48
CA MET A 275 20.63 13.47 -0.93
C MET A 275 20.34 14.54 0.12
N ASN A 276 21.34 14.88 0.95
CA ASN A 276 21.17 15.72 2.14
C ASN A 276 20.19 16.91 1.96
N VAL A 277 20.38 17.79 0.97
CA VAL A 277 19.48 18.97 0.77
C VAL A 277 18.93 19.07 -0.65
N GLU A 278 18.92 17.95 -1.38
CA GLU A 278 18.40 17.91 -2.75
C GLU A 278 17.92 16.51 -3.14
N VAL A 279 17.01 16.46 -4.11
CA VAL A 279 16.62 15.22 -4.80
C VAL A 279 17.18 15.29 -6.21
N GLN A 280 17.89 14.24 -6.64
CA GLN A 280 18.37 14.12 -8.01
C GLN A 280 17.58 13.05 -8.76
N PHE A 281 17.12 13.40 -9.95
CA PHE A 281 16.44 12.47 -10.85
C PHE A 281 17.47 11.85 -11.77
N ILE A 282 17.35 10.54 -11.98
CA ILE A 282 18.23 9.75 -12.83
C ILE A 282 17.35 8.99 -13.81
N THR A 283 17.66 9.10 -15.09
CA THR A 283 17.01 8.30 -16.13
C THR A 283 17.78 6.99 -16.29
N VAL A 284 17.04 5.90 -16.39
CA VAL A 284 17.57 4.56 -16.65
C VAL A 284 17.15 4.15 -18.05
N SER A 285 18.11 3.92 -18.93
CA SER A 285 17.84 3.50 -20.30
C SER A 285 18.93 2.55 -20.77
N GLN A 286 18.55 1.38 -21.32
CA GLN A 286 19.49 0.42 -21.90
C GLN A 286 20.65 0.05 -20.94
N SER A 287 20.32 -0.18 -19.66
CA SER A 287 21.33 -0.46 -18.61
C SER A 287 22.35 0.66 -18.37
N GLN A 288 22.04 1.90 -18.77
CA GLN A 288 22.86 3.07 -18.50
C GLN A 288 22.11 4.09 -17.64
N LEU A 289 22.86 4.81 -16.82
CA LEU A 289 22.36 5.88 -15.97
C LEU A 289 22.68 7.23 -16.61
N ALA A 290 21.65 8.04 -16.81
CA ALA A 290 21.78 9.40 -17.30
C ALA A 290 21.32 10.40 -16.24
N LYS A 291 22.09 11.48 -16.10
CA LYS A 291 21.77 12.57 -15.19
C LYS A 291 20.49 13.29 -15.64
N GLY A 292 19.50 13.35 -14.77
CA GLY A 292 18.29 14.14 -14.95
C GLY A 292 18.33 15.48 -14.19
N ARG A 293 17.14 15.99 -13.92
CA ARG A 293 16.90 17.23 -13.18
C ARG A 293 17.19 17.10 -11.68
N LYS A 294 17.24 18.24 -10.98
CA LYS A 294 17.43 18.32 -9.54
C LYS A 294 16.34 19.16 -8.88
N LEU A 295 15.97 18.81 -7.66
CA LEU A 295 15.09 19.60 -6.79
C LEU A 295 15.88 20.01 -5.55
N LYS A 296 15.96 21.31 -5.28
CA LYS A 296 16.56 21.82 -4.04
C LYS A 296 15.53 21.81 -2.93
N LEU A 297 15.93 21.31 -1.77
CA LEU A 297 15.10 21.27 -0.57
C LEU A 297 15.55 22.34 0.41
N GLN A 298 14.63 22.83 1.22
CA GLN A 298 14.92 23.79 2.30
C GLN A 298 15.21 23.10 3.65
N HIS A 299 15.31 21.77 3.65
CA HIS A 299 15.53 20.96 4.83
C HIS A 299 16.39 19.73 4.47
N PRO A 300 17.00 19.07 5.46
CA PRO A 300 17.65 17.78 5.28
C PRO A 300 16.68 16.72 4.74
N CYS A 301 17.19 15.77 3.97
CA CYS A 301 16.45 14.69 3.33
C CYS A 301 17.23 13.40 3.51
N ASP A 302 16.60 12.47 4.21
CA ASP A 302 17.16 11.23 4.69
C ASP A 302 16.63 10.01 3.93
N CYS A 303 15.34 10.03 3.58
CA CYS A 303 14.77 9.03 2.70
C CYS A 303 13.66 9.63 1.84
N ILE A 304 13.31 8.92 0.78
CA ILE A 304 12.34 9.35 -0.22
C ILE A 304 11.47 8.18 -0.63
N ALA A 305 10.19 8.46 -0.83
CA ALA A 305 9.27 7.58 -1.54
C ALA A 305 8.44 8.38 -2.54
N HIS A 306 7.81 7.65 -3.45
CA HIS A 306 6.93 8.20 -4.46
C HIS A 306 5.60 7.45 -4.40
N HIS A 307 4.51 8.21 -4.41
CA HIS A 307 3.16 7.66 -4.44
C HIS A 307 2.22 8.62 -5.16
N GLN A 308 1.49 8.12 -6.15
CA GLN A 308 0.47 8.86 -6.91
C GLN A 308 0.93 10.23 -7.44
N GLY A 309 2.16 10.33 -7.94
CA GLY A 309 2.69 11.58 -8.53
C GLY A 309 3.22 12.59 -7.50
N ASP A 310 3.27 12.21 -6.22
CA ASP A 310 3.85 13.00 -5.15
C ASP A 310 5.09 12.32 -4.55
N LEU A 311 6.03 13.14 -4.10
CA LEU A 311 7.20 12.72 -3.35
C LEU A 311 6.95 12.88 -1.86
N PHE A 312 7.29 11.85 -1.11
CA PHE A 312 7.26 11.84 0.34
C PHE A 312 8.70 11.79 0.82
N ILE A 313 9.14 12.90 1.44
CA ILE A 313 10.53 13.11 1.81
C ILE A 313 10.60 13.16 3.33
N ALA A 314 11.35 12.22 3.91
CA ALA A 314 11.62 12.24 5.34
C ALA A 314 12.92 12.98 5.63
N SER A 315 12.93 13.59 6.80
CA SER A 315 14.11 14.09 7.50
C SER A 315 14.14 13.44 8.88
N GLY A 316 15.22 13.65 9.63
CA GLY A 316 15.34 13.16 11.00
C GLY A 316 14.23 13.63 11.95
N THR A 317 13.49 14.70 11.62
CA THR A 317 12.46 15.26 12.49
C THR A 317 11.10 15.47 11.83
N ALA A 318 10.96 15.31 10.52
CA ALA A 318 9.72 15.66 9.83
C ALA A 318 9.52 14.86 8.54
N LEU A 319 8.26 14.72 8.13
CA LEU A 319 7.84 14.14 6.85
C LEU A 319 7.17 15.23 6.01
N TYR A 320 7.61 15.36 4.77
CA TYR A 320 7.15 16.37 3.84
C TYR A 320 6.55 15.73 2.61
N LYS A 321 5.54 16.38 2.05
CA LYS A 321 4.94 16.02 0.77
C LYS A 321 5.29 17.09 -0.27
N TYR A 322 5.88 16.67 -1.37
CA TYR A 322 6.25 17.51 -2.49
C TYR A 322 5.60 17.02 -3.78
N THR A 323 5.30 17.94 -4.70
CA THR A 323 5.02 17.54 -6.08
C THR A 323 6.30 17.10 -6.77
N LEU A 324 6.19 16.35 -7.87
CA LEU A 324 7.35 15.99 -8.70
C LEU A 324 8.11 17.20 -9.24
N ASN A 325 7.49 18.39 -9.33
CA ASN A 325 8.14 19.64 -9.75
C ASN A 325 8.85 20.37 -8.59
N GLY A 326 8.86 19.80 -7.39
CA GLY A 326 9.54 20.35 -6.21
C GLY A 326 8.75 21.41 -5.45
N LYS A 327 7.44 21.56 -5.71
CA LYS A 327 6.59 22.41 -4.88
C LYS A 327 6.28 21.68 -3.58
N LEU A 328 6.64 22.26 -2.44
CA LEU A 328 6.19 21.77 -1.14
C LEU A 328 4.66 21.88 -1.07
N VAL A 329 3.99 20.75 -0.90
CA VAL A 329 2.53 20.67 -0.73
C VAL A 329 2.20 20.94 0.73
N CYS A 330 2.76 20.12 1.64
CA CYS A 330 2.57 20.27 3.08
C CYS A 330 3.66 19.53 3.87
N LYS A 331 3.75 19.87 5.16
CA LYS A 331 4.49 19.10 6.17
C LYS A 331 3.49 18.16 6.85
N LEU A 332 3.60 16.86 6.58
CA LEU A 332 2.66 15.85 7.08
C LEU A 332 2.89 15.55 8.56
N TYR A 333 4.15 15.59 9.00
CA TYR A 333 4.52 15.30 10.38
C TYR A 333 5.75 16.13 10.77
N GLU A 334 5.81 16.56 12.03
CA GLU A 334 6.97 17.19 12.63
C GLU A 334 7.08 16.79 14.10
N ASN A 335 8.21 16.17 14.45
CA ASN A 335 8.58 15.97 15.83
C ASN A 335 9.13 17.28 16.40
N LYS A 336 8.32 17.94 17.22
CA LYS A 336 8.68 19.19 17.93
C LYS A 336 9.40 18.94 19.27
N SER A 337 9.69 17.70 19.64
CA SER A 337 10.42 17.45 20.88
C SER A 337 11.89 17.85 20.73
N ASP A 338 12.31 18.88 21.47
CA ASP A 338 13.69 19.39 21.48
C ASP A 338 14.72 18.35 21.91
N ASN A 339 14.27 17.23 22.50
CA ASN A 339 15.10 16.15 23.00
C ASN A 339 15.75 15.28 21.90
N TYR A 340 15.43 15.49 20.62
CA TYR A 340 15.95 14.63 19.54
C TYR A 340 17.34 15.01 19.00
N ARG A 341 17.93 16.13 19.47
CA ARG A 341 19.22 16.62 18.93
C ARG A 341 20.46 15.79 19.31
N GLY A 342 20.34 14.72 20.10
CA GLY A 342 21.52 14.08 20.70
C GLY A 342 21.61 12.56 20.71
N LYS A 343 20.58 11.79 20.30
CA LYS A 343 20.64 10.33 20.36
C LYS A 343 20.13 9.67 19.07
N ASN A 344 21.06 8.97 18.43
CA ASN A 344 21.00 8.27 17.15
C ASN A 344 19.70 7.49 16.82
N HIS A 345 19.28 7.64 15.57
CA HIS A 345 18.59 6.70 14.66
C HIS A 345 17.19 6.11 14.98
N GLY A 346 16.59 6.33 16.15
CA GLY A 346 15.27 5.73 16.47
C GLY A 346 14.11 6.18 15.56
N GLY A 347 14.06 7.48 15.20
CA GLY A 347 12.98 8.08 14.41
C GLY A 347 13.02 7.73 12.93
N PHE A 348 14.19 7.32 12.45
CA PHE A 348 14.41 6.84 11.08
C PHE A 348 13.58 5.59 10.78
N ILE A 349 13.39 4.72 11.77
CA ILE A 349 12.71 3.42 11.60
C ILE A 349 11.22 3.63 11.34
N LEU A 350 10.56 4.51 12.08
CA LEU A 350 9.10 4.67 11.98
C LEU A 350 8.68 5.29 10.64
N ILE A 351 9.39 6.31 10.15
CA ILE A 351 9.04 6.98 8.89
C ILE A 351 9.37 6.08 7.68
N THR A 352 10.47 5.31 7.75
CA THR A 352 10.83 4.34 6.70
C THR A 352 9.79 3.23 6.58
N PHE A 353 9.22 2.75 7.70
CA PHE A 353 8.17 1.72 7.68
C PHE A 353 6.87 2.18 7.01
N VAL A 354 6.45 3.43 7.24
CA VAL A 354 5.24 3.99 6.60
C VAL A 354 5.43 4.09 5.08
N LEU A 355 6.64 4.49 4.64
CA LEU A 355 6.95 4.63 3.22
C LEU A 355 7.08 3.29 2.46
N CYS A 356 7.60 2.24 3.10
CA CYS A 356 7.80 0.93 2.45
C CYS A 356 6.55 0.05 2.40
N THR A 357 5.55 0.27 3.27
CA THR A 357 4.36 -0.58 3.36
C THR A 357 3.21 -0.15 2.45
N GLY A 358 3.37 0.96 1.71
CA GLY A 358 2.34 1.47 0.81
C GLY A 358 1.05 1.88 1.53
N VAL A 359 1.12 2.13 2.85
CA VAL A 359 0.00 2.63 3.65
C VAL A 359 -0.04 4.15 3.51
N PHE A 360 -0.60 4.63 2.39
CA PHE A 360 -1.03 6.01 2.20
C PHE A 360 -2.40 6.05 1.52
#